data_AF-A0AAJ1PPM0-F1
#
_entry.id   AF-A0AAJ1PPM0-F1
#
_cell.length_a   1.000
_cell.length_b   1.000
_cell.length_c   1.000
_cell.angle_alpha   90.00
_cell.angle_beta   90.00
_cell.angle_gamma   90.00
#
_symmetry.space_group_name_H-M   'P 1'
#
loop_
_entity.id
_entity.type
_entity.pdbx_description
1 polymer ?
#
loop_
_entity_poly.entity_id
_entity_poly.type
_entity_poly.pdbx_seq_one_letter_code
_entity_poly.pdbx_strand_id
1 'polypeptide(L)'
;MNYLTPEQLQQLQELEKLKKIVMRKVLTKEAVERLGRIRMVKPELATQLELYLVQLYQSGQIKSVINDTQLKKILDSITQSPKFKIIK
;
A
#
# COMPACT_ATOMS: atom_id res chain seq x y z
N MET A 1 -21.75 12.13 -24.31
CA MET A 1 -20.47 12.17 -23.57
C MET A 1 -20.78 12.67 -22.17
N ASN A 2 -20.54 11.86 -21.14
CA ASN A 2 -20.79 12.28 -19.76
C ASN A 2 -19.69 13.27 -19.35
N TYR A 3 -19.86 14.55 -19.65
CA TYR A 3 -18.90 15.58 -19.30
C TYR A 3 -18.95 15.79 -17.78
N LEU A 4 -17.92 15.33 -17.08
CA LEU A 4 -17.69 15.69 -15.69
C LEU A 4 -17.51 17.21 -15.63
N THR A 5 -18.34 17.89 -14.82
CA THR A 5 -18.21 19.32 -14.56
C THR A 5 -16.86 19.64 -13.90
N PRO A 6 -16.28 20.83 -14.15
CA PRO A 6 -14.98 21.21 -13.58
C PRO A 6 -14.95 21.14 -12.04
N GLU A 7 -16.10 21.37 -11.39
CA GLU A 7 -16.26 21.22 -9.94
C GLU A 7 -16.09 19.76 -9.46
N GLN A 8 -16.71 18.81 -10.16
CA GLN A 8 -16.56 17.37 -9.88
C GLN A 8 -15.12 16.90 -10.11
N LEU A 9 -14.44 17.48 -11.10
CA LEU A 9 -13.03 17.17 -11.37
C LEU A 9 -12.13 17.65 -10.23
N GLN A 10 -12.37 18.85 -9.69
CA GLN A 10 -11.60 19.35 -8.54
C GLN A 10 -11.78 18.48 -7.30
N GLN A 11 -13.02 18.07 -7.00
CA GLN A 11 -13.30 17.21 -5.85
C GLN A 11 -12.62 15.83 -5.97
N LEU A 12 -12.64 15.24 -7.17
CA LEU A 12 -11.91 13.99 -7.44
C LEU A 12 -10.40 14.17 -7.23
N GLN A 13 -9.82 15.28 -7.71
CA GLN A 13 -8.40 15.56 -7.51
C GLN A 13 -8.02 15.78 -6.05
N GLU A 14 -8.88 16.42 -5.24
CA GLU A 14 -8.65 16.58 -3.81
C GLU A 14 -8.70 15.24 -3.08
N LEU A 15 -9.69 14.39 -3.39
CA LEU A 15 -9.77 13.03 -2.86
C LEU A 15 -8.53 12.19 -3.23
N GLU A 16 -8.08 12.27 -4.47
CA GLU A 16 -6.84 11.60 -4.91
C GLU A 16 -5.59 12.14 -4.20
N LYS A 17 -5.51 13.46 -3.97
CA LYS A 17 -4.41 14.06 -3.21
C LYS A 17 -4.41 13.58 -1.77
N LEU A 18 -5.55 13.60 -1.09
CA LEU A 18 -5.66 13.13 0.29
C LEU A 18 -5.29 11.64 0.39
N LYS A 19 -5.76 10.80 -0.53
CA LYS A 19 -5.37 9.39 -0.62
C LYS A 19 -3.86 9.23 -0.83
N LYS A 20 -3.26 10.00 -1.75
CA LYS A 20 -1.80 10.02 -1.96
C LYS A 20 -1.04 10.50 -0.73
N ILE A 21 -1.53 11.51 -0.02
CA ILE A 21 -0.89 12.03 1.19
C ILE A 21 -0.91 10.98 2.29
N VAL A 22 -2.05 10.32 2.51
CA VAL A 22 -2.17 9.23 3.49
C VAL A 22 -1.27 8.07 3.10
N MET A 23 -1.32 7.59 1.85
CA MET A 23 -0.44 6.52 1.37
C MET A 23 1.05 6.90 1.49
N ARG A 24 1.43 8.16 1.23
CA ARG A 24 2.80 8.66 1.44
C ARG A 24 3.17 8.82 2.93
N LYS A 25 2.19 8.92 3.82
CA LYS A 25 2.40 8.98 5.27
C LYS A 25 2.56 7.59 5.90
N VAL A 26 2.01 6.54 5.28
CA VAL A 26 2.20 5.15 5.73
C VAL A 26 3.27 4.39 4.94
N LEU A 27 3.59 4.82 3.71
CA LEU A 27 4.64 4.24 2.86
C LEU A 27 5.65 5.32 2.50
N THR A 28 6.94 5.02 2.61
CA THR A 28 7.96 5.94 2.10
C THR A 28 8.02 5.93 0.57
N LYS A 29 8.66 6.96 0.01
CA LYS A 29 8.83 7.10 -1.44
C LYS A 29 9.45 5.84 -2.06
N GLU A 30 10.48 5.29 -1.42
CA GLU A 30 11.16 4.07 -1.85
C GLU A 30 10.24 2.83 -1.78
N ALA A 31 9.42 2.72 -0.73
CA ALA A 31 8.45 1.63 -0.58
C ALA A 31 7.36 1.67 -1.65
N VAL A 32 6.85 2.86 -2.01
CA VAL A 32 5.89 3.03 -3.11
C VAL A 32 6.51 2.65 -4.46
N GLU A 33 7.76 3.08 -4.72
CA GLU A 33 8.47 2.72 -5.95
C GLU A 33 8.70 1.21 -6.03
N ARG A 34 9.13 0.57 -4.94
CA ARG A 34 9.33 -0.89 -4.89
C ARG A 34 8.00 -1.63 -5.06
N LEU A 35 6.93 -1.22 -4.40
CA LEU A 35 5.59 -1.79 -4.58
C LEU A 35 5.15 -1.68 -6.05
N GLY A 36 5.40 -0.55 -6.70
CA GLY A 36 5.13 -0.36 -8.13
C GLY A 36 5.91 -1.33 -9.02
N ARG A 37 7.21 -1.51 -8.77
CA ARG A 37 8.05 -2.48 -9.49
C ARG A 37 7.60 -3.92 -9.25
N ILE A 38 7.29 -4.29 -8.00
CA ILE A 38 6.79 -5.63 -7.65
C ILE A 38 5.47 -5.87 -8.36
N ARG A 39 4.54 -4.91 -8.35
CA ARG A 39 3.25 -5.04 -9.02
C ARG A 39 3.38 -5.27 -10.52
N MET A 40 4.39 -4.67 -11.16
CA MET A 40 4.67 -4.89 -12.59
C MET A 40 5.19 -6.31 -12.87
N VAL A 41 6.03 -6.86 -11.98
CA VAL A 41 6.64 -8.18 -12.19
C VAL A 41 5.73 -9.30 -11.69
N LYS A 42 5.10 -9.11 -10.53
CA LYS A 42 4.22 -10.06 -9.83
C LYS A 42 3.09 -9.30 -9.10
N PRO A 43 1.96 -9.04 -9.77
CA PRO A 43 0.83 -8.35 -9.18
C PRO A 43 0.22 -9.10 -7.98
N GLU A 44 0.23 -10.43 -8.00
CA GLU A 44 -0.29 -11.26 -6.90
C GLU A 44 0.44 -11.00 -5.58
N LEU A 45 1.77 -10.86 -5.62
CA LEU A 45 2.58 -10.54 -4.44
C LEU A 45 2.31 -9.12 -3.95
N ALA A 46 2.12 -8.17 -4.87
CA ALA A 46 1.77 -6.79 -4.50
C ALA A 46 0.42 -6.74 -3.76
N THR A 47 -0.58 -7.49 -4.23
CA THR A 47 -1.89 -7.60 -3.56
C THR A 47 -1.76 -8.19 -2.16
N GLN A 48 -1.00 -9.28 -1.99
CA GLN A 48 -0.77 -9.88 -0.66
C GLN A 48 -0.04 -8.93 0.28
N LEU A 49 0.95 -8.20 -0.23
CA LEU A 49 1.71 -7.21 0.50
C LEU A 49 0.81 -6.03 0.94
N GLU A 50 -0.04 -5.52 0.05
CA GLU A 50 -1.03 -4.48 0.40
C GLU A 50 -2.00 -4.96 1.49
N LEU A 51 -2.53 -6.18 1.37
CA LEU A 51 -3.43 -6.76 2.38
C LEU A 51 -2.76 -6.86 3.75
N TYR A 52 -1.51 -7.33 3.78
CA TYR A 52 -0.76 -7.47 5.04
C TYR A 52 -0.42 -6.13 5.66
N LEU A 53 -0.02 -5.14 4.86
CA LEU A 53 0.22 -3.77 5.31
C LEU A 53 -1.03 -3.15 5.94
N VAL A 54 -2.20 -3.38 5.31
CA VAL A 54 -3.49 -2.93 5.82
C VAL A 54 -3.83 -3.64 7.14
N GLN A 55 -3.65 -4.95 7.24
CA GLN A 55 -3.88 -5.69 8.49
C GLN A 55 -3.01 -5.19 9.63
N LEU A 56 -1.74 -4.96 9.36
CA LEU A 56 -0.80 -4.48 10.37
C LEU A 56 -1.07 -3.01 10.79
N TYR A 57 -1.56 -2.18 9.86
CA TYR A 57 -2.02 -0.82 10.17
C TYR A 57 -3.29 -0.84 11.02
N GLN A 58 -4.28 -1.67 10.66
CA GLN A 58 -5.52 -1.83 11.42
C GLN A 58 -5.27 -2.41 12.81
N SER A 59 -4.32 -3.34 12.95
CA SER A 59 -3.90 -3.90 14.23
C SER A 59 -3.13 -2.89 15.11
N GLY A 60 -2.77 -1.72 14.57
CA GLY A 60 -1.98 -0.71 15.28
C GLY A 60 -0.53 -1.13 15.52
N GLN A 61 -0.08 -2.22 14.87
CA GLN A 61 1.30 -2.70 14.90
C GLN A 61 2.21 -1.84 14.05
N ILE A 62 1.68 -1.24 12.97
CA ILE A 62 2.38 -0.22 12.19
C ILE A 62 1.89 1.15 12.64
N LYS A 63 2.69 1.81 13.50
CA LYS A 63 2.53 3.23 13.85
C LYS A 63 3.47 4.15 13.07
N SER A 64 4.34 3.57 12.23
CA SER A 64 5.41 4.28 11.56
C SER A 64 5.47 3.94 10.07
N VAL A 65 6.09 4.83 9.31
CA VAL A 65 6.19 4.76 7.86
C VAL A 65 6.94 3.48 7.44
N ILE A 66 6.36 2.71 6.52
CA ILE A 66 6.98 1.49 5.99
C ILE A 66 8.04 1.89 4.98
N ASN A 67 9.28 1.52 5.29
CA ASN A 67 10.46 1.70 4.43
C ASN A 67 10.65 0.54 3.45
N ASP A 68 11.49 0.72 2.43
CA ASP A 68 11.87 -0.34 1.47
C ASP A 68 12.31 -1.62 2.18
N THR A 69 13.16 -1.51 3.21
CA THR A 69 13.64 -2.67 3.98
C THR A 69 12.52 -3.40 4.71
N GLN A 70 11.56 -2.67 5.29
CA GLN A 70 10.41 -3.26 5.97
C GLN A 70 9.47 -3.90 4.95
N LEU A 71 9.19 -3.21 3.84
CA LEU A 71 8.41 -3.73 2.72
C LEU A 71 9.02 -5.03 2.19
N LYS A 72 10.34 -5.07 2.02
CA LYS A 72 11.07 -6.26 1.58
C LYS A 72 10.99 -7.38 2.62
N LYS A 73 11.13 -7.10 3.92
CA LYS A 73 10.98 -8.12 4.99
C LYS A 73 9.57 -8.71 5.05
N ILE A 74 8.56 -7.88 4.87
CA ILE A 74 7.16 -8.30 4.81
C ILE A 74 6.94 -9.16 3.57
N LEU A 75 7.38 -8.67 2.40
CA LEU A 75 7.31 -9.42 1.15
C LEU A 75 8.01 -10.78 1.29
N ASP A 76 9.22 -10.78 1.82
CA ASP A 76 10.02 -11.98 2.05
C ASP A 76 9.28 -12.96 2.98
N SER A 77 8.71 -12.47 4.08
CA SER A 77 7.84 -13.26 4.98
C SER A 77 6.64 -13.88 4.25
N ILE A 78 6.02 -13.15 3.33
CA ILE A 78 4.88 -13.63 2.52
C ILE A 78 5.34 -14.70 1.52
N THR A 79 6.46 -14.49 0.83
CA THR A 79 7.00 -15.46 -0.15
C THR A 79 7.66 -16.70 0.49
N GLN A 80 8.32 -16.56 1.64
CA GLN A 80 9.03 -17.65 2.30
C GLN A 80 8.13 -18.51 3.16
N SER A 81 6.92 -18.07 3.51
CA SER A 81 6.01 -18.83 4.36
C SER A 81 4.56 -18.48 4.07
N PRO A 82 3.80 -19.34 3.34
CA PRO A 82 2.33 -19.25 3.31
C PRO A 82 1.68 -19.62 4.66
N LYS A 83 2.43 -19.57 5.77
CA LYS A 83 2.01 -19.95 7.11
C LYS A 83 2.52 -18.94 8.13
N PHE A 84 1.95 -17.74 8.17
CA PHE A 84 1.93 -17.00 9.42
C PHE A 84 0.53 -17.02 9.99
N LYS A 85 0.43 -17.80 11.09
CA LYS A 85 -0.74 -18.02 11.93
C LYS A 85 -1.55 -16.73 12.06
N ILE A 86 -2.79 -16.82 11.57
CA ILE A 86 -3.96 -16.18 12.19
C ILE A 86 -3.75 -16.10 13.71
N ILE A 87 -3.81 -14.87 14.17
CA ILE A 87 -3.56 -14.41 15.52
C ILE A 87 -4.53 -15.15 16.48
N LYS A 88 -4.04 -15.45 17.68
CA LYS A 88 -4.62 -16.29 18.75
C LYS A 88 -6.06 -15.94 19.13
#